data_AF-A0A8S8YPE1-F1
#
_entry.id   AF-A0A8S8YPE1-F1
#
_cell.length_a   1.000
_cell.length_b   1.000
_cell.length_c   1.000
_cell.angle_alpha   90.00
_cell.angle_beta   90.00
_cell.angle_gamma   90.00
#
_symmetry.space_group_name_H-M   'P 1'
#
loop_
_entity.id
_entity.type
_entity.pdbx_description
1 polymer ?
#
loop_
_entity_poly.entity_id
_entity_poly.type
_entity_poly.pdbx_seq_one_letter_code
_entity_poly.pdbx_strand_id
1 'polypeptide(L)'
;MPLAYSIPVLSSVTFEVTHREDIDTNNPISPVDISWQTSCEEGSTVSARCTVTPTQEGNYTIEVIAMDDDGATTTQEITVEVTNIAPSGLEAEIWLSSTRLTADSRGVYTINEGDLIEIRGSAEDSPNDIDNLVHLWSPDAEDHPEI
;
A
#
# COMPACT_ATOMS: atom_id res chain seq x y z
N MET A 1 -4.81 -3.00 25.20
CA MET A 1 -5.15 -2.61 23.81
C MET A 1 -4.19 -3.39 22.92
N PRO A 2 -4.66 -4.15 21.92
CA PRO A 2 -3.74 -4.75 20.97
C PRO A 2 -2.97 -3.62 20.25
N LEU A 3 -1.69 -3.83 19.94
CA LEU A 3 -0.97 -2.90 19.08
C LEU A 3 -1.71 -2.87 17.73
N ALA A 4 -2.13 -1.69 17.28
CA ALA A 4 -2.54 -1.51 15.90
C ALA A 4 -1.29 -1.67 15.03
N TYR A 5 -1.25 -2.71 14.22
CA TYR A 5 -0.19 -2.93 13.24
C TYR A 5 -0.67 -2.41 11.89
N SER A 6 0.16 -1.63 11.21
CA SER A 6 -0.15 -1.02 9.93
C SER A 6 0.97 -1.26 8.92
N ILE A 7 0.61 -1.55 7.67
CA ILE A 7 1.55 -1.72 6.55
C ILE A 7 1.07 -0.93 5.33
N PRO A 8 1.97 -0.41 4.48
CA PRO A 8 1.54 0.14 3.19
C PRO A 8 0.95 -0.95 2.29
N VAL A 9 -0.02 -0.58 1.45
CA VAL A 9 -0.53 -1.48 0.39
C VAL A 9 0.62 -2.02 -0.46
N LEU A 10 0.48 -3.21 -1.04
CA LEU A 10 1.54 -3.90 -1.79
C LEU A 10 2.81 -4.26 -1.00
N SER A 11 2.84 -4.01 0.31
CA SER A 11 3.90 -4.53 1.19
C SER A 11 3.50 -5.90 1.73
N SER A 12 4.48 -6.79 1.86
CA SER A 12 4.25 -8.11 2.44
C SER A 12 4.20 -8.07 3.97
N VAL A 13 3.37 -8.91 4.55
CA VAL A 13 3.30 -9.16 5.99
C VAL A 13 3.27 -10.65 6.25
N THR A 14 4.06 -11.09 7.24
CA THR A 14 4.10 -12.49 7.67
C THR A 14 3.41 -12.65 9.02
N PHE A 15 2.42 -13.54 9.06
CA PHE A 15 1.79 -14.01 10.28
C PHE A 15 2.44 -15.31 10.74
N GLU A 16 2.69 -15.45 12.03
CA GLU A 16 3.39 -16.62 12.60
C GLU A 16 2.70 -17.10 13.87
N VAL A 17 2.40 -18.40 13.92
CA VAL A 17 1.97 -19.08 15.14
C VAL A 17 3.20 -19.41 15.97
N THR A 18 3.42 -18.66 17.03
CA THR A 18 4.61 -18.77 17.89
C THR A 18 4.48 -19.85 18.96
N HIS A 19 3.27 -20.19 19.36
CA HIS A 19 2.99 -21.18 20.40
C HIS A 19 1.72 -21.97 20.07
N ARG A 20 1.76 -23.29 20.29
CA ARG A 20 0.62 -24.20 20.16
C ARG A 20 0.85 -25.40 21.07
N GLU A 21 -0.17 -25.77 21.83
CA GLU A 21 -0.13 -26.86 22.81
C GLU A 21 -1.46 -27.60 22.80
N ASP A 22 -1.39 -28.90 22.98
CA ASP A 22 -2.51 -29.78 23.29
C ASP A 22 -2.12 -30.62 24.52
N ILE A 23 -3.01 -30.63 25.52
CA ILE A 23 -2.70 -31.15 26.87
C ILE A 23 -2.87 -32.65 26.97
N ASP A 24 -3.75 -33.23 26.16
CA ASP A 24 -4.12 -34.64 26.16
C ASP A 24 -3.77 -35.37 24.85
N THR A 25 -2.76 -34.85 24.16
CA THR A 25 -2.32 -35.36 22.86
C THR A 25 -2.08 -36.87 22.83
N ASN A 26 -2.67 -37.51 21.82
CA ASN A 26 -2.43 -38.89 21.42
C ASN A 26 -1.33 -38.99 20.33
N ASN A 27 -0.94 -37.87 19.71
CA ASN A 27 0.05 -37.75 18.64
C ASN A 27 1.27 -36.90 19.05
N PRO A 28 2.35 -37.51 19.56
CA PRO A 28 3.51 -36.78 20.09
C PRO A 28 4.37 -36.05 19.03
N ILE A 29 4.03 -36.16 17.74
CA ILE A 29 4.83 -35.61 16.62
C ILE A 29 4.19 -34.33 16.05
N SER A 30 2.87 -34.22 16.07
CA SER A 30 2.13 -33.01 15.67
C SER A 30 0.87 -32.89 16.54
N PRO A 31 0.97 -32.27 17.72
CA PRO A 31 -0.15 -32.18 18.66
C PRO A 31 -1.26 -31.23 18.17
N VAL A 32 -0.93 -30.28 17.29
CA VAL A 32 -1.88 -29.29 16.76
C VAL A 32 -1.52 -28.96 15.31
N ASP A 33 -2.48 -29.12 14.41
CA ASP A 33 -2.41 -28.72 13.01
C ASP A 33 -2.89 -27.27 12.83
N ILE A 34 -2.19 -26.51 11.99
CA ILE A 34 -2.48 -25.09 11.72
C ILE A 34 -2.90 -24.93 10.26
N SER A 35 -4.02 -24.26 10.02
CA SER A 35 -4.57 -24.01 8.69
C SER A 35 -5.01 -22.56 8.54
N TRP A 36 -4.32 -21.82 7.67
CA TRP A 36 -4.69 -20.45 7.29
C TRP A 36 -5.87 -20.47 6.32
N GLN A 37 -6.87 -19.63 6.54
CA GLN A 37 -8.06 -19.54 5.68
C GLN A 37 -7.87 -18.56 4.51
N THR A 38 -6.61 -18.36 4.11
CA THR A 38 -6.20 -17.51 2.99
C THR A 38 -5.08 -18.18 2.20
N SER A 39 -4.87 -17.75 0.96
CA SER A 39 -3.76 -18.20 0.14
C SER A 39 -2.47 -17.55 0.60
N CYS A 40 -1.58 -18.33 1.22
CA CYS A 40 -0.26 -17.89 1.64
C CYS A 40 0.75 -17.97 0.49
N GLU A 41 1.70 -17.02 0.44
CA GLU A 41 2.78 -16.99 -0.55
C GLU A 41 3.71 -18.20 -0.47
N GLU A 42 3.77 -18.87 0.68
CA GLU A 42 4.50 -20.12 0.89
C GLU A 42 3.95 -21.30 0.06
N GLY A 43 2.77 -21.14 -0.57
CA GLY A 43 2.15 -22.17 -1.42
C GLY A 43 1.43 -23.28 -0.66
N SER A 44 1.41 -23.22 0.67
CA SER A 44 0.63 -24.08 1.56
C SER A 44 -0.15 -23.24 2.55
N THR A 45 -1.42 -23.57 2.76
CA THR A 45 -2.23 -23.01 3.84
C THR A 45 -1.98 -23.71 5.18
N VAL A 46 -1.33 -24.87 5.16
CA VAL A 46 -0.95 -25.63 6.35
C VAL A 46 0.51 -25.37 6.67
N SER A 47 0.76 -24.42 7.56
CA SER A 47 2.09 -23.94 7.92
C SER A 47 2.03 -23.12 9.21
N ALA A 48 3.14 -23.09 9.97
CA ALA A 48 3.26 -22.18 11.11
C ALA A 48 3.32 -20.69 10.69
N ARG A 49 3.58 -20.44 9.41
CA ARG A 49 3.74 -19.09 8.83
C ARG A 49 2.87 -18.92 7.60
N CYS A 50 2.31 -17.72 7.44
CA CYS A 50 1.61 -17.30 6.25
C CYS A 50 2.03 -15.88 5.90
N THR A 51 2.61 -15.71 4.72
CA THR A 51 2.94 -14.41 4.16
C THR A 51 1.89 -14.02 3.14
N VAL A 52 1.43 -12.79 3.20
CA VAL A 52 0.45 -12.21 2.28
C VAL A 52 0.86 -10.80 1.89
N THR A 53 0.48 -10.40 0.68
CA THR A 53 0.66 -9.04 0.18
C THR A 53 -0.71 -8.45 -0.16
N PRO A 54 -1.33 -7.70 0.77
CA PRO A 54 -2.61 -7.05 0.50
C PRO A 54 -2.50 -6.06 -0.66
N THR A 55 -3.45 -6.12 -1.58
CA THR A 55 -3.49 -5.25 -2.76
C THR A 55 -4.42 -4.07 -2.59
N GLN A 56 -5.25 -4.02 -1.56
CA GLN A 56 -6.19 -2.93 -1.33
C GLN A 56 -6.01 -2.35 0.07
N GLU A 57 -6.29 -1.06 0.19
CA GLU A 57 -6.29 -0.34 1.46
C GLU A 57 -7.43 -0.77 2.38
N GLY A 58 -7.27 -0.41 3.65
CA GLY A 58 -8.24 -0.67 4.70
C GLY A 58 -7.85 -1.87 5.55
N ASN A 59 -8.80 -2.37 6.32
CA ASN A 59 -8.54 -3.46 7.25
C ASN A 59 -8.42 -4.79 6.51
N TYR A 60 -7.25 -5.41 6.59
CA TYR A 60 -7.03 -6.77 6.12
C TYR A 60 -7.09 -7.73 7.32
N THR A 61 -8.06 -8.63 7.31
CA THR A 61 -8.23 -9.66 8.35
C THR A 61 -7.79 -11.01 7.81
N ILE A 62 -6.90 -11.68 8.55
CA ILE A 62 -6.52 -13.06 8.31
C ILE A 62 -7.11 -13.95 9.40
N GLU A 63 -7.56 -15.13 9.01
CA GLU A 63 -8.09 -16.16 9.90
C GLU A 63 -7.18 -17.38 9.90
N VAL A 64 -6.92 -17.92 11.09
CA VAL A 64 -6.19 -19.17 11.31
C VAL A 64 -7.03 -20.13 12.13
N ILE A 65 -7.06 -21.39 11.70
CA ILE A 65 -7.69 -22.49 12.40
C ILE A 65 -6.61 -23.39 12.95
N ALA A 66 -6.69 -23.70 14.25
CA ALA A 66 -5.91 -24.74 14.89
C ALA A 66 -6.81 -25.94 15.18
N MET A 67 -6.34 -27.15 14.85
CA MET A 67 -7.06 -28.40 15.08
C MET A 67 -6.18 -29.35 15.90
N ASP A 68 -6.70 -29.89 17.00
CA ASP A 68 -6.00 -30.94 17.76
C ASP A 68 -6.13 -32.30 17.06
N ASP A 69 -5.45 -33.31 17.59
CA ASP A 69 -5.46 -34.68 17.04
C ASP A 69 -6.75 -35.47 17.35
N ASP A 70 -7.54 -34.99 18.29
CA ASP A 70 -8.90 -35.47 18.61
C ASP A 70 -9.98 -34.83 17.71
N GLY A 71 -9.59 -33.87 16.87
CA GLY A 71 -10.42 -33.19 15.86
C GLY A 71 -11.18 -31.96 16.35
N ALA A 72 -10.94 -31.48 17.56
CA ALA A 72 -11.48 -30.20 18.03
C ALA A 72 -10.73 -29.04 17.39
N THR A 73 -11.45 -27.94 17.13
CA THR A 73 -10.90 -26.77 16.44
C THR A 73 -11.09 -25.49 17.23
N THR A 74 -10.14 -24.56 17.05
CA THR A 74 -10.25 -23.18 17.50
C THR A 74 -9.81 -22.24 16.40
N THR A 75 -10.37 -21.04 16.39
CA THR A 75 -10.14 -20.02 15.36
C THR A 75 -9.59 -18.75 15.99
N GLN A 76 -8.66 -18.09 15.29
CA GLN A 76 -8.21 -16.76 15.64
C GLN A 76 -8.17 -15.85 14.42
N GLU A 77 -8.58 -14.60 14.62
CA GLU A 77 -8.51 -13.55 13.60
C GLU A 77 -7.48 -12.50 14.00
N ILE A 78 -6.73 -12.02 13.02
CA ILE A 78 -5.78 -10.91 13.18
C ILE A 78 -6.08 -9.89 12.10
N THR A 79 -6.25 -8.63 12.50
CA THR A 79 -6.46 -7.52 11.58
C THR A 79 -5.22 -6.64 11.53
N VAL A 80 -4.77 -6.32 10.30
CA VAL A 80 -3.75 -5.31 10.00
C VAL A 80 -4.40 -4.18 9.21
N GLU A 81 -4.02 -2.94 9.52
CA GLU A 81 -4.41 -1.78 8.74
C GLU A 81 -3.50 -1.65 7.51
N VAL A 82 -4.08 -1.72 6.32
CA VAL A 82 -3.38 -1.49 5.07
C VAL A 82 -3.51 -0.02 4.70
N THR A 83 -2.42 0.72 4.79
CA THR A 83 -2.37 2.16 4.55
C THR A 83 -2.04 2.46 3.09
N ASN A 84 -2.39 3.66 2.67
CA ASN A 84 -1.99 4.18 1.39
C ASN A 84 -0.46 4.33 1.21
N ILE A 85 0.01 4.18 -0.03
CA ILE A 85 1.29 4.68 -0.54
C ILE A 85 1.06 6.06 -1.17
N ALA A 86 1.71 7.10 -0.64
CA ALA A 86 1.55 8.46 -1.20
C ALA A 86 1.92 8.55 -2.70
N PRO A 87 1.28 9.47 -3.46
CA PRO A 87 1.61 9.72 -4.86
C PRO A 87 3.10 10.04 -5.07
N SER A 88 3.60 9.68 -6.25
CA SER A 88 4.98 9.86 -6.67
C SER A 88 5.07 10.39 -8.10
N GLY A 89 6.29 10.56 -8.63
CA GLY A 89 6.48 10.95 -10.04
C GLY A 89 5.88 12.31 -10.40
N LEU A 90 5.86 13.27 -9.46
CA LEU A 90 5.36 14.61 -9.72
C LEU A 90 6.24 15.30 -10.76
N GLU A 91 5.68 15.56 -11.93
CA GLU A 91 6.32 16.27 -13.02
C GLU A 91 5.44 17.40 -13.51
N ALA A 92 6.07 18.50 -13.94
CA ALA A 92 5.42 19.61 -14.60
C ALA A 92 6.23 20.03 -15.82
N GLU A 93 5.53 20.27 -16.93
CA GLU A 93 6.11 20.65 -18.20
C GLU A 93 5.39 21.87 -18.76
N ILE A 94 6.16 22.78 -19.36
CA ILE A 94 5.62 23.92 -20.09
C ILE A 94 5.84 23.68 -21.57
N TRP A 95 4.78 23.85 -22.34
CA TRP A 95 4.75 23.65 -23.79
C TRP A 95 4.39 24.95 -24.48
N LEU A 96 5.15 25.30 -25.51
CA LEU A 96 4.82 26.38 -26.44
C LEU A 96 4.39 25.75 -27.76
N SER A 97 3.07 25.73 -27.99
CA SER A 97 2.45 24.97 -29.08
C SER A 97 2.88 23.48 -29.05
N SER A 98 3.83 23.06 -29.89
CA SER A 98 4.33 21.68 -29.96
C SER A 98 5.75 21.49 -29.41
N THR A 99 6.35 22.53 -28.84
CA THR A 99 7.73 22.50 -28.32
C THR A 99 7.70 22.50 -26.80
N ARG A 100 8.26 21.46 -26.18
CA ARG A 100 8.53 21.45 -24.74
C ARG A 100 9.62 22.46 -24.41
N LEU A 101 9.32 23.40 -23.54
CA LEU A 101 10.28 24.37 -23.03
C LEU A 101 11.17 23.71 -21.96
N THR A 102 12.41 24.15 -21.93
CA THR A 102 13.36 23.81 -20.86
C THR A 102 13.70 25.08 -20.10
N ALA A 103 13.71 24.97 -18.78
CA ALA A 103 14.12 26.07 -17.93
C ALA A 103 15.62 26.36 -18.12
N ASP A 104 16.02 27.60 -17.88
CA ASP A 104 17.43 27.97 -17.80
C ASP A 104 18.11 27.37 -16.55
N SER A 105 19.40 27.67 -16.34
CA SER A 105 20.16 27.19 -15.18
C SER A 105 19.62 27.64 -13.82
N ARG A 106 18.64 28.55 -13.79
CA ARG A 106 17.98 29.07 -12.59
C ARG A 106 16.58 28.49 -12.40
N GLY A 107 16.11 27.61 -13.29
CA GLY A 107 14.75 27.08 -13.24
C GLY A 107 13.71 28.02 -13.84
N VAL A 108 14.10 29.05 -14.60
CA VAL A 108 13.19 30.04 -15.16
C VAL A 108 12.87 29.74 -16.62
N TYR A 109 11.60 29.82 -16.99
CA TYR A 109 11.13 29.74 -18.37
C TYR A 109 11.00 31.15 -18.96
N THR A 110 11.51 31.36 -20.17
CA THR A 110 11.38 32.64 -20.89
C THR A 110 10.46 32.45 -22.08
N ILE A 111 9.43 33.28 -22.16
CA ILE A 111 8.45 33.34 -23.27
C ILE A 111 8.22 34.79 -23.67
N ASN A 112 7.68 35.02 -24.87
CA ASN A 112 7.32 36.36 -25.30
C ASN A 112 5.89 36.71 -24.89
N GLU A 113 5.62 38.01 -24.79
CA GLU A 113 4.26 38.51 -24.60
C GLU A 113 3.35 38.06 -25.75
N GLY A 114 2.17 37.55 -25.40
CA GLY A 114 1.19 37.04 -26.37
C GLY A 114 1.40 35.57 -26.77
N ASP A 115 2.44 34.91 -26.28
CA ASP A 115 2.63 33.47 -26.49
C ASP A 115 1.56 32.66 -25.74
N LEU A 116 0.92 31.72 -26.44
CA LEU A 116 0.02 30.75 -25.83
C LEU A 116 0.82 29.55 -25.32
N ILE A 117 0.90 29.42 -24.00
CA ILE A 117 1.53 28.28 -23.33
C ILE A 117 0.51 27.27 -22.83
N GLU A 118 0.93 26.02 -22.74
CA GLU A 118 0.21 24.95 -22.07
C GLU A 118 1.10 24.42 -20.94
N ILE A 119 0.55 24.36 -19.72
CA ILE A 119 1.20 23.74 -18.57
C ILE A 119 0.56 22.36 -18.40
N ARG A 120 1.40 21.33 -18.42
CA ARG A 120 1.00 19.95 -18.19
C ARG A 120 1.64 19.49 -16.90
N GLY A 121 0.93 18.70 -16.12
CA GLY A 121 1.54 18.00 -14.98
C GLY A 121 1.02 16.59 -14.89
N SER A 122 1.86 15.75 -14.34
CA SER A 122 1.60 14.33 -14.13
C SER A 122 2.09 13.94 -12.76
N ALA A 123 1.44 12.92 -12.22
CA ALA A 123 1.83 12.23 -11.01
C ALA A 123 1.34 10.79 -11.18
N GLU A 124 2.00 9.88 -10.49
CA GLU A 124 1.66 8.47 -10.46
C GLU A 124 1.21 8.13 -9.04
N ASP A 125 0.21 7.26 -8.93
CA ASP A 125 -0.21 6.72 -7.66
C ASP A 125 -0.30 5.20 -7.73
N SER A 126 -0.36 4.54 -6.58
CA SER A 126 -0.48 3.10 -6.52
C SER A 126 -1.78 2.65 -7.22
N PRO A 127 -1.78 1.57 -8.03
CA PRO A 127 -2.94 1.19 -8.85
C PRO A 127 -4.26 0.97 -8.09
N ASN A 128 -4.17 0.76 -6.78
CA ASN A 128 -5.30 0.46 -5.92
C ASN A 128 -5.65 1.62 -4.94
N ASP A 129 -5.01 2.79 -5.10
CA ASP A 129 -5.31 4.09 -4.45
C ASP A 129 -5.72 5.18 -5.48
N ILE A 130 -6.23 4.80 -6.64
CA ILE A 130 -6.48 5.78 -7.72
C ILE A 130 -7.70 6.68 -7.44
N ASP A 131 -8.55 6.38 -6.46
CA ASP A 131 -9.83 7.08 -6.30
C ASP A 131 -9.69 8.58 -5.92
N ASN A 132 -8.51 9.06 -5.49
CA ASN A 132 -8.34 10.42 -4.99
C ASN A 132 -7.12 11.21 -5.51
N LEU A 133 -6.47 10.82 -6.62
CA LEU A 133 -5.34 11.61 -7.15
C LEU A 133 -5.83 12.98 -7.68
N VAL A 134 -5.51 14.06 -6.96
CA VAL A 134 -5.92 15.43 -7.29
C VAL A 134 -4.70 16.28 -7.66
N HIS A 135 -4.75 16.93 -8.83
CA HIS A 135 -3.77 17.92 -9.25
C HIS A 135 -4.27 19.34 -8.94
N LEU A 136 -3.57 20.05 -8.06
CA LEU A 136 -3.86 21.45 -7.75
C LEU A 136 -2.85 22.37 -8.46
N TRP A 137 -3.36 23.32 -9.23
CA TRP A 137 -2.56 24.36 -9.88
C TRP A 137 -2.88 25.71 -9.27
N SER A 138 -1.86 26.43 -8.81
CA SER A 138 -1.97 27.82 -8.42
C SER A 138 -0.90 28.61 -9.14
N PRO A 139 -1.24 29.54 -10.05
CA PRO A 139 -0.28 30.54 -10.48
C PRO A 139 0.04 31.39 -9.25
N ASP A 140 1.33 31.52 -8.93
CA ASP A 140 1.77 32.59 -8.04
C ASP A 140 1.80 33.86 -8.89
N ALA A 141 0.63 34.49 -9.02
CA ALA A 141 0.54 35.87 -9.45
C ALA A 141 0.61 36.70 -8.17
N GLU A 142 1.78 37.23 -7.84
CA GLU A 142 1.89 38.33 -6.89
C GLU A 142 1.00 39.47 -7.42
N ASP A 143 -0.22 39.56 -6.89
CA ASP A 143 -1.20 40.61 -7.22
C ASP A 143 -0.84 41.90 -6.47
N HIS A 144 0.38 42.40 -6.71
CA HIS A 144 0.84 43.70 -6.24
C HIS A 144 1.34 44.56 -7.41
N PRO A 145 0.43 45.08 -8.26
CA PRO A 145 0.79 45.97 -9.37
C PRO A 145 1.24 47.39 -8.94
N GLU A 146 1.43 47.66 -7.65
CA GLU A 146 1.70 49.01 -7.11
C GLU A 146 3.01 49.13 -6.28
N ILE A 147 4.01 48.28 -6.52
CA ILE A 147 5.39 48.50 -6.05
C ILE A 147 6.35 48.66 -7.22
#